data_AF-A0A920GSV1-F1
#
_entry.id   AF-A0A920GSV1-F1
#
_cell.length_a   1.000
_cell.length_b   1.000
_cell.length_c   1.000
_cell.angle_alpha   90.00
_cell.angle_beta   90.00
_cell.angle_gamma   90.00
#
_symmetry.space_group_name_H-M   'P 1'
#
loop_
_entity.id
_entity.type
_entity.pdbx_description
1 polymer ?
#
loop_
_entity_poly.entity_id
_entity_poly.type
_entity_poly.pdbx_seq_one_letter_code
_entity_poly.pdbx_strand_id
1 'polypeptide(L)'
;MDLHDLMAHLLTPASEKIWNSSGSIITEEGELSLAPTNQEGWDEVIFGAQVLIESTYILNRPDRANGRKDWIEFSKLLEPIGKRALDAAERQNSEELFEIGADLYQACVACHNVYMKN
;
A
#
# COMPACT_ATOMS: atom_id res chain seq x y z
N MET A 1 -20.30 2.18 1.00
CA MET A 1 -19.13 1.40 1.38
C MET A 1 -18.82 1.72 2.83
N ASP A 2 -18.97 0.74 3.70
CA ASP A 2 -18.57 0.86 5.09
C ASP A 2 -17.04 0.77 5.23
N LEU A 3 -16.53 0.76 6.46
CA LEU A 3 -15.09 0.66 6.69
C LEU A 3 -14.54 -0.71 6.28
N HIS A 4 -15.27 -1.79 6.56
CA HIS A 4 -14.83 -3.14 6.22
C HIS A 4 -14.64 -3.28 4.71
N ASP A 5 -15.64 -2.87 3.93
CA ASP A 5 -15.58 -2.90 2.47
C ASP A 5 -14.49 -1.99 1.91
N LEU A 6 -14.25 -0.82 2.52
CA LEU A 6 -13.15 0.07 2.13
C LEU A 6 -11.79 -0.62 2.31
N MET A 7 -11.59 -1.29 3.44
CA MET A 7 -10.35 -2.03 3.68
C MET A 7 -10.23 -3.19 2.69
N ALA A 8 -11.27 -4.03 2.58
CA ALA A 8 -11.24 -5.27 1.82
C ALA A 8 -11.21 -5.08 0.30
N HIS A 9 -11.87 -4.05 -0.23
CA HIS A 9 -12.08 -3.88 -1.67
C HIS A 9 -11.31 -2.72 -2.29
N LEU A 10 -10.67 -1.87 -1.46
CA LEU A 10 -9.86 -0.76 -1.96
C LEU A 10 -8.42 -0.84 -1.44
N LEU A 11 -8.24 -0.85 -0.11
CA LEU A 11 -6.89 -0.77 0.47
C LEU A 11 -6.10 -2.06 0.37
N THR A 12 -6.71 -3.22 0.64
CA THR A 12 -6.02 -4.50 0.54
C THR A 12 -5.56 -4.77 -0.89
N PRO A 13 -6.42 -4.70 -1.94
CA PRO A 13 -5.98 -4.95 -3.31
C PRO A 13 -4.92 -3.95 -3.77
N ALA A 14 -5.03 -2.67 -3.39
CA ALA A 14 -4.04 -1.66 -3.74
C ALA A 14 -2.66 -1.95 -3.12
N SER A 15 -2.64 -2.38 -1.86
CA SER A 15 -1.41 -2.77 -1.16
C SER A 15 -0.78 -4.02 -1.77
N GLU A 16 -1.63 -5.00 -2.14
CA GLU A 16 -1.19 -6.23 -2.81
C GLU A 16 -0.54 -5.96 -4.18
N LYS A 17 -0.98 -4.95 -4.94
CA LYS A 17 -0.31 -4.57 -6.20
C LYS A 17 1.14 -4.14 -5.98
N ILE A 18 1.45 -3.50 -4.86
CA ILE A 18 2.82 -3.13 -4.49
C ILE A 18 3.58 -4.36 -3.99
N TRP A 19 3.03 -5.08 -3.01
CA TRP A 19 3.73 -6.22 -2.39
C TRP A 19 4.03 -7.34 -3.38
N ASN A 20 3.08 -7.71 -4.24
CA ASN A 20 3.24 -8.78 -5.22
C ASN A 20 4.16 -8.40 -6.39
N SER A 21 4.57 -7.13 -6.47
CA SER A 21 5.48 -6.59 -7.49
C SER A 21 6.87 -6.28 -6.93
N SER A 22 7.14 -6.72 -5.69
CA SER A 22 8.37 -6.37 -4.96
C SER A 22 9.02 -7.61 -4.36
N GLY A 23 10.35 -7.59 -4.21
CA GLY A 23 11.10 -8.69 -3.61
C GLY A 23 11.25 -9.91 -4.51
N SER A 24 11.46 -11.07 -3.88
CA SER A 24 11.74 -12.33 -4.54
C SER A 24 11.18 -13.53 -3.77
N ILE A 25 11.01 -14.65 -4.46
CA ILE A 25 10.70 -15.95 -3.88
C ILE A 25 11.83 -16.93 -4.16
N ILE A 26 12.05 -17.86 -3.22
CA ILE A 26 12.99 -18.96 -3.39
C ILE A 26 12.24 -20.14 -3.98
N THR A 27 12.68 -20.64 -5.14
CA THR A 27 12.18 -21.84 -5.82
C THR A 27 13.26 -22.93 -5.84
N GLU A 28 12.94 -24.13 -6.34
CA GLU A 28 13.92 -25.21 -6.51
C GLU A 28 15.04 -24.82 -7.50
N GLU A 29 14.75 -23.92 -8.44
CA GLU A 29 15.64 -23.42 -9.48
C GLU A 29 16.47 -22.20 -9.04
N GLY A 30 16.19 -21.61 -7.89
CA GLY A 30 16.89 -20.44 -7.35
C GLY A 30 15.96 -19.32 -6.92
N GLU A 31 16.48 -18.09 -6.88
CA GLU A 31 15.71 -16.90 -6.51
C GLU A 31 15.00 -16.31 -7.74
N LEU A 32 13.67 -16.17 -7.64
CA LEU A 32 12.84 -15.53 -8.66
C LEU A 32 12.38 -14.16 -8.19
N SER A 33 12.74 -13.12 -8.94
CA SER A 33 12.24 -11.76 -8.70
C SER A 33 10.75 -11.65 -8.99
N LEU A 34 10.03 -10.93 -8.13
CA LEU A 34 8.62 -10.57 -8.32
C LEU A 34 8.46 -9.22 -9.04
N ALA A 35 9.55 -8.54 -9.36
CA ALA A 35 9.49 -7.25 -10.04
C ALA A 35 8.76 -7.35 -11.39
N PRO A 36 7.93 -6.35 -11.76
CA PRO A 36 7.29 -6.32 -13.06
C PRO A 36 8.31 -6.37 -14.19
N THR A 37 8.05 -7.22 -15.18
CA THR A 37 8.93 -7.41 -16.35
C THR A 37 8.45 -6.65 -17.58
N ASN A 38 7.30 -5.99 -17.49
CA ASN A 38 6.68 -5.24 -18.57
C ASN A 38 5.91 -4.03 -18.03
N GLN A 39 5.47 -3.15 -18.94
CA GLN A 39 4.78 -1.91 -18.59
C GLN A 39 3.44 -2.17 -17.88
N GLU A 40 2.68 -3.18 -18.31
CA GLU A 40 1.38 -3.51 -17.70
C GLU A 40 1.54 -3.84 -16.20
N GLY A 41 2.56 -4.59 -15.81
CA GLY A 41 2.82 -4.86 -14.41
C GLY A 41 3.25 -3.62 -13.62
N TRP A 42 3.98 -2.68 -14.23
CA TRP A 42 4.29 -1.40 -13.59
C TRP A 42 3.06 -0.50 -13.47
N ASP A 43 2.16 -0.52 -14.46
CA ASP A 43 0.89 0.23 -14.44
C ASP A 43 -0.03 -0.27 -13.30
N GLU A 44 0.01 -1.55 -12.97
CA GLU A 44 -0.69 -2.11 -11.82
C GLU A 44 -0.14 -1.59 -10.48
N VAL A 45 1.17 -1.40 -10.35
CA VAL A 45 1.79 -0.76 -9.18
C VAL A 45 1.39 0.71 -9.10
N ILE A 46 1.42 1.43 -10.23
CA ILE A 46 0.97 2.83 -10.33
C ILE A 46 -0.47 2.96 -9.85
N PHE A 47 -1.36 2.07 -10.31
CA PHE A 47 -2.75 2.05 -9.88
C PHE A 47 -2.87 1.84 -8.36
N GLY A 48 -2.19 0.83 -7.81
CA GLY A 48 -2.18 0.58 -6.36
C GLY A 48 -1.68 1.78 -5.55
N ALA A 49 -0.59 2.41 -5.99
CA ALA A 49 -0.02 3.59 -5.37
C ALA A 49 -0.99 4.78 -5.35
N GLN A 50 -1.69 5.05 -6.46
CA GLN A 50 -2.71 6.11 -6.53
C GLN A 50 -3.89 5.83 -5.59
N VAL A 51 -4.34 4.58 -5.53
CA VAL A 51 -5.42 4.19 -4.60
C VAL A 51 -5.01 4.39 -3.14
N LEU A 52 -3.76 4.10 -2.76
CA LEU A 52 -3.25 4.38 -1.41
C LEU A 52 -3.27 5.88 -1.07
N ILE A 53 -2.85 6.73 -2.02
CA ILE A 53 -2.88 8.18 -1.87
C ILE A 53 -4.31 8.65 -1.61
N GLU A 54 -5.26 8.27 -2.46
CA GLU A 54 -6.66 8.69 -2.33
C GLU A 54 -7.35 8.11 -1.08
N SER A 55 -6.97 6.90 -0.68
CA SER A 55 -7.51 6.26 0.52
C SER A 55 -7.18 7.03 1.79
N THR A 56 -6.06 7.77 1.83
CA THR A 56 -5.74 8.70 2.93
C THR A 56 -6.86 9.71 3.14
N TYR A 57 -7.34 10.33 2.06
CA TYR A 57 -8.41 11.33 2.10
C TYR A 57 -9.75 10.68 2.46
N ILE A 58 -10.03 9.49 1.95
CA ILE A 58 -11.26 8.74 2.27
C ILE A 58 -11.32 8.42 3.76
N LEU A 59 -10.23 7.89 4.34
CA LEU A 59 -10.11 7.53 5.76
C LEU A 59 -10.17 8.75 6.69
N ASN A 60 -9.65 9.89 6.24
CA ASN A 60 -9.62 11.14 7.02
C ASN A 60 -10.93 11.92 7.03
N ARG A 61 -11.96 11.48 6.29
CA ARG A 61 -13.26 12.16 6.30
C ARG A 61 -13.84 12.29 7.71
N PRO A 62 -14.52 13.40 8.05
CA PRO A 62 -15.02 13.64 9.41
C PRO A 62 -15.90 12.52 9.97
N ASP A 63 -16.77 11.93 9.13
CA ASP A 63 -17.67 10.84 9.52
C ASP A 63 -16.94 9.51 9.78
N ARG A 64 -15.75 9.31 9.21
CA ARG A 64 -14.91 8.13 9.47
C ARG A 64 -13.95 8.35 10.62
N ALA A 65 -13.21 9.45 10.58
CA ALA A 65 -12.25 9.81 11.62
C ALA A 65 -12.93 10.02 12.98
N ASN A 66 -14.15 10.57 13.00
CA ASN A 66 -14.95 10.79 14.21
C ASN A 66 -14.15 11.44 15.35
N GLY A 67 -13.33 12.45 15.02
CA GLY A 67 -12.47 13.17 15.96
C GLY A 67 -11.24 12.40 16.49
N ARG A 68 -11.01 11.15 16.06
CA ARG A 68 -9.84 10.34 16.46
C ARG A 68 -8.58 10.87 15.79
N LYS A 69 -7.71 11.51 16.57
CA LYS A 69 -6.49 12.15 16.06
C LYS A 69 -5.44 11.12 15.63
N ASP A 70 -5.27 10.06 16.42
CA ASP A 70 -4.41 8.92 16.12
C ASP A 70 -4.82 8.21 14.83
N TRP A 71 -6.12 8.00 14.59
CA TRP A 71 -6.64 7.49 13.32
C TRP A 71 -6.17 8.34 12.12
N ILE A 72 -6.30 9.66 12.23
CA ILE A 72 -5.90 10.61 11.19
C ILE A 72 -4.38 10.53 10.96
N GLU A 73 -3.59 10.50 12.05
CA GLU A 73 -2.13 10.42 11.94
C GLU A 73 -1.67 9.09 11.31
N PHE A 74 -2.27 7.95 11.66
CA PHE A 74 -1.98 6.68 10.99
C PHE A 74 -2.40 6.70 9.52
N SER A 75 -3.58 7.22 9.21
CA SER A 75 -4.11 7.27 7.83
C SER A 75 -3.21 8.13 6.92
N LYS A 76 -2.66 9.22 7.45
CA LYS A 76 -1.73 10.12 6.73
C LYS A 76 -0.41 9.45 6.34
N LEU A 77 -0.04 8.31 6.92
CA LEU A 77 1.17 7.58 6.52
C LEU A 77 1.06 7.03 5.10
N LEU A 78 -0.16 6.74 4.62
CA LEU A 78 -0.37 6.11 3.31
C LEU A 78 -0.04 7.04 2.14
N GLU A 79 -0.34 8.34 2.24
CA GLU A 79 -0.07 9.29 1.16
C GLU A 79 1.42 9.40 0.78
N PRO A 80 2.37 9.68 1.70
CA PRO A 80 3.78 9.76 1.34
C PRO A 80 4.35 8.41 0.88
N ILE A 81 3.87 7.28 1.43
CA ILE A 81 4.26 5.94 0.99
C ILE A 81 3.77 5.68 -0.44
N GLY A 82 2.50 5.99 -0.74
CA GLY A 82 1.93 5.87 -2.08
C GLY A 82 2.62 6.77 -3.09
N LYS A 83 2.99 8.01 -2.72
CA LYS A 83 3.76 8.91 -3.59
C LYS A 83 5.14 8.35 -3.93
N ARG A 84 5.84 7.74 -2.97
CA ARG A 84 7.10 7.04 -3.21
C ARG A 84 6.91 5.82 -4.10
N ALA A 85 5.86 5.02 -3.87
CA ALA A 85 5.55 3.85 -4.70
C ALA A 85 5.25 4.25 -6.15
N LEU A 86 4.52 5.34 -6.35
CA LEU A 86 4.21 5.90 -7.67
C LEU A 86 5.50 6.30 -8.41
N ASP A 87 6.36 7.10 -7.79
CA ASP A 87 7.63 7.54 -8.39
C ASP A 87 8.57 6.35 -8.66
N ALA A 88 8.68 5.39 -7.73
CA ALA A 88 9.45 4.17 -7.94
C ALA A 88 8.92 3.36 -9.12
N ALA A 89 7.60 3.23 -9.28
CA ALA A 89 6.98 2.51 -10.39
C ALA A 89 7.17 3.22 -11.74
N GLU A 90 7.04 4.55 -11.78
CA GLU A 90 7.31 5.36 -12.98
C GLU A 90 8.77 5.24 -13.44
N ARG A 91 9.70 5.09 -12.48
CA ARG A 91 11.13 4.86 -12.73
C ARG A 91 11.50 3.39 -12.86
N GLN A 92 10.54 2.47 -12.71
CA GLN A 92 10.75 1.03 -12.70
C GLN A 92 11.84 0.56 -11.71
N ASN A 93 11.90 1.19 -10.53
CA ASN A 93 12.89 0.92 -9.50
C ASN A 93 12.38 -0.15 -8.51
N SER A 94 12.69 -1.42 -8.77
CA SER A 94 12.23 -2.55 -7.96
C SER A 94 12.87 -2.64 -6.57
N GLU A 95 14.12 -2.17 -6.42
CA GLU A 95 14.81 -2.15 -5.12
C GLU A 95 14.14 -1.18 -4.15
N GLU A 96 13.86 0.04 -4.63
CA GLU A 96 13.13 1.03 -3.85
C GLU A 96 11.68 0.59 -3.56
N LEU A 97 11.02 -0.07 -4.52
CA LEU A 97 9.68 -0.61 -4.31
C LEU A 97 9.64 -1.67 -3.19
N PHE A 98 10.71 -2.46 -3.04
CA PHE A 98 10.84 -3.43 -1.95
C PHE A 98 10.92 -2.75 -0.58
N GLU A 99 11.73 -1.69 -0.44
CA GLU A 99 11.79 -0.91 0.80
C GLU A 99 10.44 -0.26 1.14
N ILE A 100 9.77 0.29 0.12
CA ILE A 100 8.43 0.88 0.26
C ILE A 100 7.40 -0.15 0.71
N GLY A 101 7.51 -1.41 0.24
CA GLY A 101 6.65 -2.51 0.69
C GLY A 101 6.73 -2.74 2.20
N ALA A 102 7.94 -2.65 2.78
CA ALA A 102 8.14 -2.76 4.22
C ALA A 102 7.53 -1.56 4.99
N ASP A 103 7.74 -0.33 4.50
CA ASP A 103 7.16 0.87 5.10
C ASP A 103 5.62 0.82 5.07
N LEU A 104 5.03 0.37 3.96
CA LEU A 104 3.59 0.19 3.82
C LEU A 104 3.05 -0.81 4.85
N TYR A 105 3.73 -1.96 5.01
CA TYR A 105 3.34 -2.94 6.02
C TYR A 105 3.34 -2.34 7.44
N GLN A 106 4.37 -1.58 7.80
CA GLN A 106 4.44 -0.94 9.12
C GLN A 106 3.32 0.08 9.32
N ALA A 107 2.99 0.87 8.30
CA ALA A 107 1.87 1.81 8.35
C ALA A 107 0.52 1.10 8.59
N CYS A 108 0.27 0.00 7.87
CA CYS A 108 -0.94 -0.82 8.06
C CYS A 108 -1.00 -1.41 9.48
N VAL A 109 0.10 -2.02 9.95
CA VAL A 109 0.18 -2.63 11.27
C VAL A 109 0.00 -1.60 12.40
N ALA A 110 0.57 -0.40 12.26
CA ALA A 110 0.42 0.66 13.25
C ALA A 110 -1.05 1.02 13.49
N CYS A 111 -1.85 1.15 12.43
CA CYS A 111 -3.28 1.40 12.54
C CYS A 111 -4.05 0.17 13.07
N HIS A 112 -3.80 -1.01 12.49
CA HIS A 112 -4.51 -2.24 12.82
C HIS A 112 -4.29 -2.69 14.27
N ASN A 113 -3.11 -2.45 14.84
CA ASN A 113 -2.83 -2.71 16.25
C ASN A 113 -3.69 -1.91 17.22
N VAL A 114 -4.30 -0.80 16.77
CA VAL A 114 -5.22 0.01 17.57
C VAL A 114 -6.67 -0.34 17.24
N TYR A 115 -7.00 -0.51 15.96
CA TYR A 115 -8.39 -0.53 15.47
C TYR A 115 -8.90 -1.88 14.95
N MET A 116 -8.03 -2.88 14.77
CA MET A 116 -8.38 -4.26 14.39
C MET A 116 -8.11 -5.25 15.53
N LYS A 117 -8.54 -4.91 16.75
CA LYS A 117 -8.53 -5.85 17.87
C LYS A 117 -9.89 -6.53 17.97
N ASN A 118 -9.85 -7.85 18.17
CA ASN A 118 -10.99 -8.78 18.27
C ASN A 118 -12.22 -8.21 18.98
#